data_AF-A0A9P5YPZ4-F1
#
_entry.id   AF-A0A9P5YPZ4-F1
#
_cell.length_a   1.000
_cell.length_b   1.000
_cell.length_c   1.000
_cell.angle_alpha   90.00
_cell.angle_beta   90.00
_cell.angle_gamma   90.00
#
_symmetry.space_group_name_H-M   'P 1'
#
loop_
_entity.id
_entity.type
_entity.pdbx_description
1 polymer ?
#
loop_
_entity_poly.entity_id
_entity_poly.type
_entity_poly.pdbx_seq_one_letter_code
_entity_poly.pdbx_strand_id
1 'polypeptide(L)'
;MRSLTFLFNALCVLSLVVTARSQSWTSQGCFNDSATNHALTTSSLLNQPHFSLDQCIAFCGSHLYSGIENGKDCYCGDTIQGGSVRISDGACNVICTGVSDVYCGGLNAIQIFLQNFPPPVVWTSIGCYTDSTSSRTIRTASYTSVNNMTVASCQSYCATGGYLYAGVEYARECYCDNTIHSPGVPASPSGCNMPCTGDPSITCGGSDRIQIFQRS
;
A
#
# COMPACT_ATOMS: atom_id res chain seq x y z
N MET A 1 -42.53 43.68 -6.21
CA MET A 1 -43.53 42.75 -6.79
C MET A 1 -42.83 41.87 -7.80
N ARG A 2 -42.87 40.53 -7.58
CA ARG A 2 -42.82 39.39 -8.53
C ARG A 2 -41.87 39.51 -9.75
N SER A 3 -40.83 38.69 -9.87
CA SER A 3 -40.80 37.25 -10.24
C SER A 3 -40.30 37.10 -11.67
N LEU A 4 -39.13 36.48 -11.88
CA LEU A 4 -38.80 35.85 -13.16
C LEU A 4 -38.33 34.42 -12.91
N THR A 5 -39.16 33.50 -13.40
CA THR A 5 -39.02 32.05 -13.35
C THR A 5 -38.29 31.57 -14.61
N PHE A 6 -37.47 30.55 -14.42
CA PHE A 6 -36.78 29.65 -15.35
C PHE A 6 -37.39 29.45 -16.75
N LEU A 7 -36.49 29.30 -17.73
CA LEU A 7 -36.63 28.33 -18.82
C LEU A 7 -35.28 27.63 -19.06
N PHE A 8 -35.28 26.31 -18.83
CA PHE A 8 -34.25 25.35 -19.23
C PHE A 8 -34.20 25.22 -20.75
N ASN A 9 -33.01 25.11 -21.35
CA ASN A 9 -32.86 24.26 -22.52
C ASN A 9 -31.45 23.66 -22.64
N ALA A 10 -31.43 22.41 -23.05
CA ALA A 10 -30.36 21.44 -22.87
C ALA A 10 -29.25 21.55 -23.92
N LEU A 11 -28.00 21.51 -23.45
CA LEU A 11 -26.84 21.01 -24.19
C LEU A 11 -26.06 20.12 -23.22
N CYS A 12 -26.37 18.84 -23.30
CA CYS A 12 -25.82 17.77 -22.49
C CYS A 12 -24.62 17.14 -23.21
N VAL A 13 -23.62 16.76 -22.41
CA VAL A 13 -22.50 15.84 -22.72
C VAL A 13 -21.39 16.36 -23.64
N LEU A 14 -20.55 17.27 -23.11
CA LEU A 14 -19.13 17.28 -23.47
C LEU A 14 -18.38 16.54 -22.34
N SER A 15 -17.71 15.45 -22.71
CA SER A 15 -16.94 14.56 -21.83
C SER A 15 -15.93 15.29 -20.94
N LEU A 16 -16.31 15.70 -19.73
CA LEU A 16 -15.38 15.85 -18.62
C LEU A 16 -15.36 14.54 -17.85
N VAL A 17 -14.59 13.60 -18.37
CA VAL A 17 -13.90 12.64 -17.50
C VAL A 17 -12.83 13.46 -16.74
N VAL A 18 -13.27 14.27 -15.79
CA VAL A 18 -12.43 14.57 -14.62
C VAL A 18 -12.74 13.45 -13.64
N THR A 19 -12.38 12.23 -14.01
CA THR A 19 -12.29 11.16 -13.02
C THR A 19 -11.09 11.49 -12.14
N ALA A 20 -11.41 12.07 -10.99
CA ALA A 20 -10.98 11.52 -9.71
C ALA A 20 -9.48 11.25 -9.56
N ARG A 21 -8.69 12.28 -9.27
CA ARG A 21 -7.42 12.07 -8.55
C ARG A 21 -7.62 11.87 -7.04
N SER A 22 -8.79 12.26 -6.50
CA SER A 22 -9.10 12.17 -5.07
C SER A 22 -9.97 10.95 -4.65
N GLN A 23 -10.42 10.09 -5.57
CA GLN A 23 -11.21 8.89 -5.18
C GLN A 23 -10.34 7.69 -4.76
N SER A 24 -9.02 7.78 -4.93
CA SER A 24 -8.10 6.68 -4.67
C SER A 24 -7.48 6.70 -3.27
N TRP A 25 -7.89 7.59 -2.37
CA TRP A 25 -7.36 7.65 -1.00
C TRP A 25 -8.48 7.94 0.01
N THR A 26 -8.60 7.12 1.07
CA THR A 26 -9.58 7.29 2.15
C THR A 26 -8.91 7.82 3.40
N SER A 27 -9.39 8.94 3.95
CA SER A 27 -8.90 9.44 5.23
C SER A 27 -9.20 8.44 6.36
N GLN A 28 -8.19 8.11 7.14
CA GLN A 28 -8.27 7.26 8.34
C GLN A 28 -8.48 8.09 9.63
N GLY A 29 -8.45 9.43 9.50
CA GLY A 29 -8.54 10.38 10.61
C GLY A 29 -7.17 10.89 11.08
N CYS A 30 -7.19 11.56 12.22
CA CYS A 30 -6.01 12.17 12.84
C CYS A 30 -5.36 11.24 13.87
N PHE A 31 -4.03 11.15 13.87
CA PHE A 31 -3.23 10.31 14.78
C PHE A 31 -2.18 11.18 15.49
N ASN A 32 -1.77 10.79 16.70
CA ASN A 32 -0.63 11.44 17.33
C ASN A 32 0.64 11.11 16.54
N ASP A 33 1.46 12.14 16.31
CA ASP A 33 2.73 12.04 15.61
C ASP A 33 3.71 12.98 16.31
N SER A 34 4.99 12.63 16.43
CA SER A 34 5.96 13.55 17.03
C SER A 34 7.33 13.38 16.40
N ALA A 35 8.20 14.37 16.61
CA ALA A 35 9.57 14.36 16.10
C ALA A 35 10.41 13.14 16.55
N THR A 36 9.98 12.41 17.59
CA THR A 36 10.64 11.18 18.06
C THR A 36 9.82 9.92 17.85
N ASN A 37 8.58 10.04 17.37
CA ASN A 37 7.66 8.93 17.18
C ASN A 37 6.68 9.24 16.03
N HIS A 38 7.17 9.13 14.80
CA HIS A 38 6.36 9.30 13.60
C HIS A 38 5.47 8.08 13.35
N ALA A 39 4.23 8.32 12.92
CA ALA A 39 3.27 7.28 12.61
C ALA A 39 3.62 6.52 11.33
N LEU A 40 4.25 7.21 10.37
CA LEU A 40 4.70 6.67 9.10
C LEU A 40 6.19 6.99 8.91
N THR A 41 7.00 5.97 8.63
CA THR A 41 8.48 6.08 8.72
C THR A 41 9.23 5.66 7.45
N THR A 42 8.53 5.23 6.40
CA THR A 42 9.18 4.61 5.23
C THR A 42 9.81 5.64 4.31
N SER A 43 9.12 6.76 4.05
CA SER A 43 9.59 7.82 3.16
C SER A 43 8.93 9.15 3.51
N SER A 44 9.57 10.27 3.19
CA SER A 44 9.01 11.59 3.50
C SER A 44 9.42 12.68 2.51
N LEU A 45 8.57 13.70 2.41
CA LEU A 45 8.79 14.94 1.67
C LEU A 45 8.51 16.09 2.64
N LEU A 46 9.56 16.71 3.16
CA LEU A 46 9.48 17.67 4.26
C LEU A 46 9.62 19.12 3.78
N ASN A 47 9.10 20.06 4.56
CA ASN A 47 9.24 21.50 4.43
C ASN A 47 8.84 22.05 3.04
N GLN A 48 7.73 21.57 2.49
CA GLN A 48 7.26 22.00 1.18
C GLN A 48 6.63 23.42 1.25
N PRO A 49 7.15 24.40 0.47
CA PRO A 49 6.70 25.79 0.55
C PRO A 49 5.31 26.02 -0.07
N HIS A 50 4.90 25.16 -0.99
CA HIS A 50 3.60 25.19 -1.66
C HIS A 50 2.95 23.81 -1.62
N PHE A 51 2.63 23.36 -0.41
CA PHE A 51 2.16 22.01 -0.15
C PHE A 51 0.67 21.81 -0.41
N SER A 52 0.30 20.64 -0.95
CA SER A 52 -1.07 20.18 -1.05
C SER A 52 -1.19 18.68 -0.72
N LEU A 53 -2.40 18.24 -0.33
CA LEU A 53 -2.71 16.82 -0.17
C LEU A 53 -2.37 16.03 -1.45
N ASP A 54 -2.74 16.56 -2.62
CA ASP A 54 -2.49 15.92 -3.92
C ASP A 54 -1.00 15.65 -4.18
N GLN A 55 -0.12 16.54 -3.73
CA GLN A 55 1.33 16.32 -3.83
C GLN A 55 1.78 15.15 -2.96
N CYS A 56 1.27 15.05 -1.74
CA CYS A 56 1.65 13.99 -0.82
C CYS A 56 1.13 12.62 -1.26
N ILE A 57 -0.13 12.51 -1.67
CA ILE A 57 -0.69 11.23 -2.15
C ILE A 57 -0.05 10.78 -3.47
N ALA A 58 0.37 11.72 -4.33
CA ALA A 58 1.12 11.38 -5.54
C ALA A 58 2.53 10.89 -5.21
N PHE A 59 3.22 11.52 -4.25
CA PHE A 59 4.52 11.09 -3.76
C PHE A 59 4.45 9.70 -3.10
N CYS A 60 3.41 9.44 -2.31
CA CYS A 60 3.22 8.17 -1.63
C CYS A 60 2.57 7.08 -2.50
N GLY A 61 2.43 7.26 -3.82
CA GLY A 61 1.68 6.32 -4.69
C GLY A 61 2.17 4.87 -4.73
N SER A 62 3.37 4.59 -4.18
CA SER A 62 3.95 3.26 -4.00
C SER A 62 3.84 2.72 -2.57
N HIS A 63 3.13 3.41 -1.68
CA HIS A 63 2.97 3.07 -0.26
C HIS A 63 1.50 2.92 0.11
N LEU A 64 1.18 2.04 1.05
CA LEU A 64 -0.21 1.83 1.49
C LEU A 64 -0.83 3.07 2.15
N TYR A 65 -0.03 3.83 2.89
CA TYR A 65 -0.44 5.01 3.63
C TYR A 65 0.33 6.25 3.19
N SER A 66 -0.40 7.36 3.18
CA SER A 66 0.10 8.72 3.06
C SER A 66 -0.33 9.48 4.31
N GLY A 67 0.52 10.35 4.82
CA GLY A 67 0.26 11.15 6.01
C GLY A 67 0.77 12.57 5.82
N ILE A 68 -0.05 13.54 6.19
CA ILE A 68 0.28 14.97 6.10
C ILE A 68 0.34 15.59 7.49
N GLU A 69 1.36 16.41 7.71
CA GLU A 69 1.68 17.04 8.99
C GLU A 69 2.09 18.51 8.80
N ASN A 70 1.86 19.33 9.83
CA ASN A 70 2.35 20.71 9.95
C ASN A 70 2.10 21.63 8.74
N GLY A 71 1.11 21.32 7.91
CA GLY A 71 0.77 22.10 6.71
C GLY A 71 1.73 21.95 5.53
N LYS A 72 2.84 21.21 5.68
CA LYS A 72 3.97 21.24 4.72
C LYS A 72 4.80 19.95 4.66
N ASP A 73 4.53 19.00 5.53
CA ASP A 73 5.28 17.77 5.65
C ASP A 73 4.43 16.59 5.21
N CYS A 74 5.06 15.67 4.48
CA CYS A 74 4.44 14.46 3.96
C CYS A 74 5.26 13.26 4.42
N TYR A 75 4.57 12.22 4.85
CA TYR A 75 5.13 10.95 5.28
C TYR A 75 4.39 9.82 4.59
N CYS A 76 5.10 8.75 4.26
CA CYS A 76 4.55 7.55 3.64
C CYS A 76 4.95 6.32 4.45
N GLY A 77 4.12 5.29 4.40
CA GLY A 77 4.43 4.01 5.02
C GLY A 77 3.47 2.91 4.61
N ASP A 78 3.87 1.67 4.86
CA ASP A 78 3.04 0.50 4.58
C ASP A 78 2.34 -0.03 5.84
N THR A 79 2.70 0.52 7.00
CA THR A 79 2.11 0.24 8.31
C THR A 79 2.06 1.53 9.12
N ILE A 80 1.07 1.64 10.01
CA ILE A 80 1.02 2.69 11.05
C ILE A 80 1.76 2.15 12.27
N GLN A 81 2.77 2.89 12.76
CA GLN A 81 3.58 2.46 13.90
C GLN A 81 2.72 2.24 15.16
N GLY A 82 2.98 1.16 15.91
CA GLY A 82 2.12 0.72 17.03
C GLY A 82 1.98 1.71 18.20
N GLY A 83 2.88 2.69 18.32
CA GLY A 83 2.78 3.79 19.30
C GLY A 83 1.87 4.94 18.85
N SER A 84 1.34 4.89 17.63
CA SER A 84 0.44 5.90 17.07
C SER A 84 -1.00 5.44 17.21
N VAL A 85 -1.80 6.27 17.85
CA VAL A 85 -3.21 6.05 18.16
C VAL A 85 -4.05 7.17 17.54
N ARG A 86 -5.29 6.83 17.20
CA ARG A 86 -6.24 7.82 16.69
C ARG A 86 -6.56 8.84 17.79
N ILE A 87 -6.48 10.12 17.46
CA ILE A 87 -6.84 11.25 18.33
C ILE A 87 -8.06 11.99 17.77
N SER A 88 -8.42 13.11 18.41
CA SER A 88 -9.48 13.97 17.90
C SER A 88 -9.12 14.51 16.52
N ASP A 89 -10.03 14.43 15.56
CA ASP A 89 -9.80 14.96 14.21
C ASP A 89 -9.56 16.49 14.23
N GLY A 90 -10.05 17.18 15.26
CA GLY A 90 -9.79 18.61 15.47
C GLY A 90 -8.34 18.96 15.83
N ALA A 91 -7.50 17.96 16.13
CA ALA A 91 -6.05 18.17 16.28
C ALA A 91 -5.36 18.39 14.93
N CYS A 92 -5.93 17.87 13.84
CA CYS A 92 -5.45 18.06 12.48
C CYS A 92 -6.08 19.31 11.84
N ASN A 93 -5.73 20.48 12.37
CA ASN A 93 -6.34 21.77 12.05
C ASN A 93 -5.37 22.81 11.45
N VAL A 94 -4.18 22.39 11.01
CA VAL A 94 -3.19 23.27 10.35
C VAL A 94 -3.49 23.33 8.87
N ILE A 95 -3.50 24.53 8.29
CA ILE A 95 -3.78 24.75 6.86
C ILE A 95 -2.54 24.44 6.02
N CYS A 96 -2.72 23.85 4.84
CA CYS A 96 -1.65 23.58 3.88
C CYS A 96 -0.96 24.88 3.41
N THR A 97 0.36 24.85 3.16
CA THR A 97 1.11 26.04 2.70
C THR A 97 0.83 26.43 1.24
N GLY A 98 0.39 25.49 0.40
CA GLY A 98 0.13 25.71 -1.02
C GLY A 98 -1.34 25.82 -1.42
N VAL A 99 -2.27 25.54 -0.49
CA VAL A 99 -3.72 25.55 -0.76
C VAL A 99 -4.43 26.12 0.46
N SER A 100 -5.19 27.20 0.26
CA SER A 100 -6.02 27.78 1.31
C SER A 100 -7.23 26.90 1.63
N ASP A 101 -7.73 26.99 2.86
CA ASP A 101 -8.95 26.32 3.32
C ASP A 101 -8.93 24.78 3.28
N VAL A 102 -7.75 24.18 3.15
CA VAL A 102 -7.53 22.73 3.26
C VAL A 102 -6.65 22.46 4.47
N TYR A 103 -7.09 21.56 5.35
CA TYR A 103 -6.30 21.12 6.49
C TYR A 103 -5.29 20.05 6.06
N CYS A 104 -4.05 20.18 6.55
CA CYS A 104 -2.90 19.34 6.29
C CYS A 104 -2.21 18.93 7.61
N GLY A 105 -2.92 18.16 8.43
CA GLY A 105 -2.41 17.67 9.71
C GLY A 105 -2.44 18.74 10.81
N GLY A 106 -1.58 18.60 11.82
CA GLY A 106 -1.54 19.46 12.99
C GLY A 106 -0.19 19.43 13.73
N LEU A 107 -0.09 20.17 14.82
CA LEU A 107 1.07 20.13 15.71
C LEU A 107 1.06 18.84 16.53
N ASN A 108 2.10 18.01 16.37
CA ASN A 108 2.18 16.66 16.91
C ASN A 108 1.00 15.76 16.48
N ALA A 109 0.50 15.98 15.27
CA ALA A 109 -0.68 15.31 14.77
C ALA A 109 -0.60 15.13 13.26
N ILE A 110 -0.72 13.89 12.80
CA ILE A 110 -0.69 13.53 11.38
C ILE A 110 -2.08 13.10 10.92
N GLN A 111 -2.51 13.61 9.77
CA GLN A 111 -3.72 13.13 9.12
C GLN A 111 -3.34 12.02 8.15
N ILE A 112 -3.83 10.79 8.38
CA ILE A 112 -3.47 9.60 7.59
C ILE A 112 -4.54 9.30 6.54
N PHE A 113 -4.10 8.86 5.38
CA PHE A 113 -4.89 8.41 4.24
C PHE A 113 -4.43 7.02 3.80
N LEU A 114 -5.38 6.15 3.47
CA LEU A 114 -5.16 4.80 2.97
C LEU A 114 -5.40 4.78 1.46
N GLN A 115 -4.49 4.16 0.69
CA GLN A 115 -4.65 4.00 -0.76
C GLN A 115 -5.80 3.01 -1.06
N ASN A 116 -6.77 3.46 -1.85
CA ASN A 116 -7.93 2.70 -2.32
C ASN A 116 -7.73 2.07 -3.72
N PHE A 117 -6.63 2.38 -4.44
CA PHE A 117 -6.35 1.73 -5.73
C PHE A 117 -4.85 1.47 -6.01
N PRO A 118 -4.44 0.23 -6.37
CA PRO A 118 -5.31 -0.95 -6.29
C PRO A 118 -5.83 -1.09 -4.85
N PRO A 119 -7.05 -1.61 -4.64
CA PRO A 119 -7.54 -1.90 -3.30
C PRO A 119 -6.42 -2.61 -2.53
N PRO A 120 -6.27 -2.39 -1.21
CA PRO A 120 -5.24 -3.08 -0.44
C PRO A 120 -5.20 -4.53 -0.88
N VAL A 121 -4.12 -4.92 -1.56
CA VAL A 121 -4.08 -6.17 -2.30
C VAL A 121 -4.17 -7.27 -1.26
N VAL A 122 -5.34 -7.87 -1.11
CA VAL A 122 -5.54 -8.90 -0.10
C VAL A 122 -4.96 -10.17 -0.67
N TRP A 123 -3.90 -10.65 -0.02
CA TRP A 123 -3.26 -11.90 -0.38
C TRP A 123 -3.82 -13.01 0.50
N THR A 124 -4.41 -14.02 -0.15
CA THR A 124 -4.85 -15.24 0.52
C THR A 124 -3.84 -16.34 0.23
N SER A 125 -3.33 -17.00 1.27
CA SER A 125 -2.50 -18.19 1.06
C SER A 125 -3.35 -19.30 0.44
N ILE A 126 -2.89 -19.83 -0.68
CA ILE A 126 -3.52 -20.99 -1.34
C ILE A 126 -2.79 -22.29 -1.02
N GLY A 127 -1.79 -22.23 -0.13
CA GLY A 127 -1.10 -23.37 0.43
C GLY A 127 0.32 -23.58 -0.10
N CYS A 128 0.86 -24.76 0.24
CA CYS A 128 2.18 -25.20 -0.17
C CYS A 128 2.10 -25.97 -1.48
N TYR A 129 3.03 -25.74 -2.41
CA TYR A 129 3.10 -26.41 -3.70
C TYR A 129 4.48 -27.04 -3.90
N THR A 130 4.55 -28.12 -4.66
CA THR A 130 5.83 -28.68 -5.12
C THR A 130 6.52 -27.69 -6.04
N ASP A 131 7.84 -27.56 -5.94
CA ASP A 131 8.62 -26.76 -6.88
C ASP A 131 9.89 -27.48 -7.36
N SER A 132 10.51 -26.98 -8.43
CA SER A 132 11.77 -27.51 -8.95
C SER A 132 12.58 -26.43 -9.65
N THR A 133 13.88 -26.39 -9.37
CA THR A 133 14.83 -25.49 -10.08
C THR A 133 14.87 -25.70 -11.59
N SER A 134 14.57 -26.91 -12.07
CA SER A 134 14.51 -27.22 -13.51
C SER A 134 13.16 -26.87 -14.17
N SER A 135 12.11 -26.71 -13.36
CA SER A 135 10.75 -26.42 -13.82
C SER A 135 9.98 -25.69 -12.73
N ARG A 136 10.25 -24.39 -12.61
CA ARG A 136 9.67 -23.53 -11.57
C ARG A 136 8.17 -23.35 -11.76
N THR A 137 7.43 -23.46 -10.65
CA THR A 137 5.98 -23.39 -10.53
C THR A 137 5.47 -21.96 -10.72
N ILE A 138 6.20 -20.98 -10.17
CA ILE A 138 6.01 -19.53 -10.32
C ILE A 138 7.36 -19.00 -10.84
N ARG A 139 7.40 -18.30 -11.99
CA ARG A 139 8.68 -18.09 -12.67
C ARG A 139 8.82 -16.80 -13.49
N THR A 140 7.77 -16.01 -13.63
CA THR A 140 7.81 -14.83 -14.51
C THR A 140 8.69 -13.70 -13.98
N ALA A 141 8.61 -13.38 -12.69
CA ALA A 141 9.48 -12.41 -12.04
C ALA A 141 9.96 -12.95 -10.69
N SER A 142 11.13 -12.49 -10.22
CA SER A 142 11.70 -12.98 -8.98
C SER A 142 12.75 -12.05 -8.41
N TYR A 143 12.95 -12.11 -7.10
CA TYR A 143 14.14 -11.59 -6.44
C TYR A 143 14.52 -12.45 -5.23
N THR A 144 15.75 -12.26 -4.75
CA THR A 144 16.27 -12.95 -3.56
C THR A 144 16.74 -11.92 -2.56
N SER A 145 16.41 -12.13 -1.28
CA SER A 145 16.90 -11.31 -0.17
C SER A 145 17.46 -12.21 0.92
N VAL A 146 18.79 -12.26 1.00
CA VAL A 146 19.49 -13.19 1.91
C VAL A 146 19.15 -12.94 3.37
N ASN A 147 18.90 -11.69 3.77
CA ASN A 147 18.70 -11.32 5.17
C ASN A 147 17.33 -10.70 5.47
N ASN A 148 16.59 -10.23 4.47
CA ASN A 148 15.42 -9.37 4.68
C ASN A 148 14.19 -9.86 3.89
N MET A 149 14.07 -11.15 3.59
CA MET A 149 12.88 -11.66 2.90
C MET A 149 11.73 -11.77 3.90
N THR A 150 10.56 -11.22 3.56
CA THR A 150 9.30 -11.45 4.27
C THR A 150 8.20 -11.80 3.27
N VAL A 151 7.12 -12.43 3.74
CA VAL A 151 5.93 -12.65 2.91
C VAL A 151 5.39 -11.31 2.37
N ALA A 152 5.34 -10.29 3.22
CA ALA A 152 4.85 -8.96 2.86
C ALA A 152 5.73 -8.29 1.79
N SER A 153 7.06 -8.40 1.89
CA SER A 153 7.96 -7.82 0.88
C SER A 153 7.82 -8.53 -0.47
N CYS A 154 7.58 -9.84 -0.49
CA CYS A 154 7.34 -10.58 -1.72
C CYS A 154 5.99 -10.21 -2.36
N GLN A 155 4.93 -10.19 -1.55
CA GLN A 155 3.60 -9.77 -1.96
C GLN A 155 3.58 -8.34 -2.53
N SER A 156 4.28 -7.41 -1.89
CA SER A 156 4.42 -6.02 -2.37
C SER A 156 5.14 -5.95 -3.73
N TYR A 157 6.23 -6.69 -3.88
CA TYR A 157 6.96 -6.79 -5.16
C TYR A 157 6.05 -7.33 -6.28
N CYS A 158 5.31 -8.42 -6.02
CA CYS A 158 4.40 -9.00 -7.00
C CYS A 158 3.20 -8.11 -7.31
N ALA A 159 2.65 -7.42 -6.30
CA ALA A 159 1.57 -6.45 -6.48
C ALA A 159 2.01 -5.28 -7.38
N THR A 160 3.19 -4.72 -7.11
CA THR A 160 3.80 -3.64 -7.91
C THR A 160 4.03 -4.07 -9.35
N GLY A 161 4.45 -5.32 -9.57
CA GLY A 161 4.59 -5.92 -10.89
C GLY A 161 3.27 -6.29 -11.57
N GLY A 162 2.13 -6.11 -10.90
CA GLY A 162 0.81 -6.42 -11.46
C GLY A 162 0.48 -7.91 -11.51
N TYR A 163 1.17 -8.77 -10.76
CA TYR A 163 1.02 -10.22 -10.79
C TYR A 163 -0.11 -10.75 -9.90
N LEU A 164 -0.78 -11.83 -10.33
CA LEU A 164 -1.86 -12.51 -9.61
C LEU A 164 -1.35 -13.38 -8.44
N TYR A 165 -0.15 -13.95 -8.57
CA TYR A 165 0.44 -14.86 -7.59
C TYR A 165 1.77 -14.33 -7.09
N ALA A 166 1.99 -14.51 -5.79
CA ALA A 166 3.26 -14.35 -5.10
C ALA A 166 3.64 -15.69 -4.48
N GLY A 167 4.89 -16.08 -4.61
CA GLY A 167 5.42 -17.33 -4.06
C GLY A 167 6.71 -17.07 -3.30
N VAL A 168 6.81 -17.58 -2.08
CA VAL A 168 8.04 -17.55 -1.29
C VAL A 168 8.62 -18.96 -1.16
N GLU A 169 9.93 -19.07 -1.35
CA GLU A 169 10.66 -20.34 -1.31
C GLU A 169 11.98 -20.19 -0.55
N TYR A 170 12.45 -21.30 0.03
CA TYR A 170 13.78 -21.44 0.58
C TYR A 170 14.20 -20.33 1.57
N ALA A 171 13.24 -19.83 2.37
CA ALA A 171 13.36 -18.73 3.33
C ALA A 171 13.62 -17.32 2.74
N ARG A 172 14.16 -17.22 1.53
CA ARG A 172 14.82 -16.00 1.02
C ARG A 172 14.47 -15.63 -0.41
N GLU A 173 13.69 -16.44 -1.09
CA GLU A 173 13.38 -16.30 -2.51
C GLU A 173 11.92 -15.88 -2.68
N CYS A 174 11.69 -14.96 -3.61
CA CYS A 174 10.37 -14.49 -3.99
C CYS A 174 10.20 -14.67 -5.49
N TYR A 175 9.01 -15.13 -5.88
CA TYR A 175 8.59 -15.37 -7.24
C TYR A 175 7.21 -14.77 -7.48
N CYS A 176 6.97 -14.26 -8.68
CA CYS A 176 5.69 -13.73 -9.11
C CYS A 176 5.29 -14.31 -10.45
N ASP A 177 3.99 -14.52 -10.62
CA ASP A 177 3.43 -14.99 -11.88
C ASP A 177 1.94 -14.64 -11.98
N ASN A 178 1.38 -14.75 -13.17
CA ASN A 178 -0.07 -14.72 -13.38
C ASN A 178 -0.67 -16.12 -13.51
N THR A 179 0.17 -17.15 -13.51
CA THR A 179 -0.22 -18.55 -13.65
C THR A 179 0.61 -19.46 -12.75
N ILE A 180 0.02 -20.59 -12.32
CA ILE A 180 0.73 -21.68 -11.65
C ILE A 180 1.08 -22.72 -12.72
N HIS A 181 2.36 -23.02 -12.91
CA HIS A 181 2.82 -23.93 -13.96
C HIS A 181 2.98 -25.38 -13.48
N SER A 182 2.70 -26.33 -14.37
CA SER A 182 3.05 -27.75 -14.21
C SER A 182 4.58 -27.94 -14.24
N PRO A 183 5.16 -28.85 -13.44
CA PRO A 183 4.52 -29.91 -12.64
C PRO A 183 4.04 -29.48 -11.24
N GLY A 184 4.04 -28.19 -10.93
CA GLY A 184 3.62 -27.66 -9.63
C GLY A 184 2.20 -28.09 -9.25
N VAL A 185 2.07 -28.78 -8.12
CA VAL A 185 0.80 -29.24 -7.54
C VAL A 185 0.77 -28.99 -6.04
N PRO A 186 -0.43 -28.95 -5.41
CA PRO A 186 -0.54 -28.84 -3.96
C PRO A 186 0.28 -29.91 -3.24
N ALA A 187 0.99 -29.50 -2.20
CA ALA A 187 1.85 -30.33 -1.37
C ALA A 187 1.41 -30.25 0.10
N SER A 188 1.96 -31.15 0.93
CA SER A 188 1.75 -31.08 2.38
C SER A 188 2.20 -29.72 2.92
N PRO A 189 1.39 -29.03 3.76
CA PRO A 189 1.79 -27.79 4.42
C PRO A 189 3.10 -27.91 5.21
N SER A 190 3.40 -29.11 5.73
CA SER A 190 4.65 -29.39 6.45
C SER A 190 5.92 -29.24 5.60
N GLY A 191 5.80 -29.17 4.27
CA GLY A 191 6.92 -28.91 3.37
C GLY A 191 7.30 -27.44 3.26
N CYS A 192 6.38 -26.53 3.58
CA CYS A 192 6.63 -25.08 3.60
C CYS A 192 6.90 -24.63 5.04
N ASN A 193 8.04 -25.04 5.59
CA ASN A 193 8.37 -24.95 7.01
C ASN A 193 9.63 -24.12 7.32
N MET A 194 10.27 -23.51 6.32
CA MET A 194 11.44 -22.68 6.52
C MET A 194 11.03 -21.27 6.97
N PRO A 195 11.54 -20.75 8.10
CA PRO A 195 11.25 -19.37 8.52
C PRO A 195 11.78 -18.35 7.51
N CYS A 196 11.09 -17.23 7.31
CA CYS A 196 11.57 -16.15 6.45
C CYS A 196 12.85 -15.51 7.02
N THR A 197 13.79 -15.11 6.16
CA THR A 197 15.06 -14.51 6.62
C THR A 197 14.89 -13.15 7.30
N GLY A 198 13.89 -12.37 6.88
CA GLY A 198 13.55 -11.06 7.45
C GLY A 198 12.41 -11.08 8.47
N ASP A 199 11.73 -12.22 8.66
CA ASP A 199 10.70 -12.41 9.68
C ASP A 199 10.63 -13.89 10.12
N PRO A 200 11.44 -14.29 11.11
CA PRO A 200 11.49 -15.69 11.56
C PRO A 200 10.20 -16.19 12.25
N SER A 201 9.21 -15.32 12.49
CA SER A 201 7.94 -15.71 13.12
C SER A 201 6.96 -16.38 12.15
N ILE A 202 7.22 -16.29 10.85
CA ILE A 202 6.39 -16.85 9.77
C ILE A 202 7.24 -17.69 8.80
N THR A 203 6.58 -18.52 7.99
CA THR A 203 7.24 -19.40 7.01
C THR A 203 7.34 -18.76 5.62
N CYS A 204 8.43 -19.05 4.91
CA CYS A 204 8.70 -18.66 3.52
C CYS A 204 9.09 -19.90 2.69
N GLY A 205 8.14 -20.83 2.53
CA GLY A 205 8.33 -22.04 1.73
C GLY A 205 9.28 -23.05 2.38
N GLY A 206 9.96 -23.84 1.56
CA GLY A 206 10.91 -24.88 1.96
C GLY A 206 11.74 -25.37 0.78
N SER A 207 12.56 -26.41 0.99
CA SER A 207 13.32 -27.04 -0.11
C SER A 207 12.38 -27.68 -1.13
N ASP A 208 12.46 -27.25 -2.39
CA ASP A 208 11.56 -27.68 -3.48
C ASP A 208 10.07 -27.50 -3.12
N ARG A 209 9.75 -26.51 -2.28
CA ARG A 209 8.42 -26.24 -1.75
C ARG A 209 8.15 -24.74 -1.73
N ILE A 210 7.25 -24.31 -2.59
CA ILE A 210 6.87 -22.90 -2.69
C ILE A 210 5.54 -22.66 -1.97
N GLN A 211 5.51 -21.67 -1.08
CA GLN A 211 4.28 -21.24 -0.43
C GLN A 211 3.65 -20.13 -1.28
N ILE A 212 2.45 -20.39 -1.81
CA ILE A 212 1.81 -19.51 -2.80
C ILE A 212 0.67 -18.71 -2.15
N PHE A 213 0.59 -17.44 -2.55
CA PHE A 213 -0.47 -16.52 -2.22
C PHE A 213 -1.10 -16.00 -3.51
N GLN A 214 -2.42 -15.90 -3.52
CA GLN A 214 -3.19 -15.32 -4.60
C GLN A 214 -3.76 -13.99 -4.14
N ARG A 215 -3.66 -12.97 -4.99
CA ARG A 215 -4.34 -11.70 -4.73
C ARG A 215 -5.81 -11.71 -5.18
N SER A 216 -6.65 -11.02 -4.42
CA SER A 216 -8.06 -10.71 -4.74
C SER A 216 -8.29 -9.22 -4.87
#